data_AF-A0AAF0QIV9-F1
#
_entry.id   AF-A0AAF0QIV9-F1
#
_cell.length_a   1.000
_cell.length_b   1.000
_cell.length_c   1.000
_cell.angle_alpha   90.00
_cell.angle_beta   90.00
_cell.angle_gamma   90.00
#
_symmetry.space_group_name_H-M   'P 1'
#
loop_
_entity.id
_entity.type
_entity.pdbx_description
1 polymer ?
#
loop_
_entity_poly.entity_id
_entity_poly.type
_entity_poly.pdbx_seq_one_letter_code
_entity_poly.pdbx_strand_id
1 'polypeptide(L)'
;MLRKCVGDPSRVVPVEDVQITEELSYEETPVAILDQQVRKLRTKEVASVKVLWRNKNREEVTWEAEDGMRSKYPHLFHTPG
;
A
#
# COMPACT_ATOMS: atom_id res chain seq x y z
N MET A 1 37.75 33.91 -33.77
CA MET A 1 38.44 32.60 -33.90
C MET A 1 38.10 31.78 -32.65
N LEU A 2 37.23 30.77 -32.77
CA LEU A 2 36.78 29.97 -31.61
C LEU A 2 37.83 28.90 -31.29
N ARG A 3 38.27 28.86 -30.03
CA ARG A 3 39.16 27.81 -29.52
C ARG A 3 38.33 26.59 -29.12
N LYS A 4 38.74 25.40 -29.55
CA LYS A 4 38.14 24.14 -29.12
C LYS A 4 38.45 23.94 -27.63
N CYS A 5 37.42 23.94 -26.79
CA CYS A 5 37.53 23.49 -25.40
C CYS A 5 37.55 21.96 -25.41
N VAL A 6 38.66 21.36 -24.96
CA VAL A 6 38.74 19.93 -24.68
C VAL A 6 38.18 19.74 -23.28
N GLY A 7 37.05 19.05 -23.16
CA GLY A 7 36.43 18.77 -21.87
C GLY A 7 37.37 17.93 -21.00
N ASP A 8 37.72 18.44 -19.83
CA ASP A 8 38.58 17.76 -18.86
C ASP A 8 37.80 16.58 -18.25
N PRO A 9 38.24 15.33 -18.44
CA PRO A 9 37.56 14.14 -17.92
C PRO A 9 37.54 14.08 -16.38
N SER A 10 38.38 14.86 -15.69
CA SER A 10 38.35 14.97 -14.23
C SER A 10 37.13 15.73 -13.68
N ARG A 11 36.37 16.41 -14.54
CA ARG A 11 35.15 17.16 -14.15
C ARG A 11 33.89 16.30 -14.17
N VAL A 12 34.00 15.01 -14.49
CA VAL A 12 32.89 14.08 -14.41
C VAL A 12 32.75 13.65 -12.95
N VAL A 13 31.74 14.21 -12.27
CA VAL A 13 31.32 13.71 -10.96
C VAL A 13 30.79 12.29 -11.18
N PRO A 14 31.33 11.26 -10.49
CA PRO A 14 30.74 9.93 -10.57
C PRO A 14 29.33 10.01 -10.03
N VAL A 15 28.35 9.64 -10.86
CA VAL A 15 26.98 9.46 -10.40
C VAL A 15 27.02 8.27 -9.45
N GLU A 16 26.80 8.49 -8.15
CA GLU A 16 26.57 7.37 -7.25
C GLU A 16 25.34 6.61 -7.78
N ASP A 17 25.52 5.31 -8.03
CA ASP A 17 24.42 4.43 -8.42
C ASP A 17 23.38 4.44 -7.29
N VAL A 18 22.33 5.25 -7.46
CA VAL A 18 21.16 5.22 -6.60
C VAL A 18 20.51 3.86 -6.83
N GLN A 19 20.73 2.93 -5.90
CA GLN A 19 20.04 1.65 -5.88
C GLN A 19 18.54 1.93 -5.66
N ILE A 20 17.80 2.02 -6.76
CA ILE A 20 16.34 1.99 -6.72
C ILE A 20 15.98 0.52 -6.53
N THR A 21 15.67 0.13 -5.30
CA THR A 21 15.09 -1.20 -5.03
C THR A 21 13.82 -1.33 -5.87
N GLU A 22 13.80 -2.24 -6.84
CA GLU A 22 12.69 -2.48 -7.78
C GLU A 22 11.44 -3.10 -7.12
N GLU A 23 11.40 -3.19 -5.79
CA GLU A 23 10.19 -3.54 -5.06
C GLU A 23 9.22 -2.34 -5.06
N LEU A 24 8.59 -2.11 -6.22
CA LEU A 24 7.51 -1.15 -6.42
C LEU A 24 6.18 -1.61 -5.79
N SER A 25 6.16 -2.80 -5.16
CA SER A 25 5.02 -3.29 -4.39
C SER A 25 5.00 -2.64 -3.01
N TYR A 26 3.96 -1.84 -2.75
CA TYR A 26 3.72 -1.29 -1.43
C TYR A 26 3.02 -2.32 -0.54
N GLU A 27 3.52 -2.52 0.68
CA GLU A 27 2.83 -3.33 1.68
C GLU A 27 1.68 -2.52 2.28
N GLU A 28 0.45 -2.85 1.88
CA GLU A 28 -0.76 -2.24 2.45
C GLU A 28 -1.08 -2.90 3.79
N THR A 29 -1.08 -2.12 4.87
CA THR A 29 -1.41 -2.63 6.21
C THR A 29 -2.84 -2.23 6.58
N PRO A 30 -3.71 -3.18 6.97
CA PRO A 30 -5.05 -2.83 7.43
C PRO A 30 -4.95 -2.24 8.83
N VAL A 31 -5.50 -1.03 9.00
CA VAL A 31 -5.43 -0.25 10.25
C VAL A 31 -6.60 -0.57 11.16
N ALA A 32 -7.81 -0.54 10.61
CA ALA A 32 -9.04 -0.67 11.38
C ALA A 32 -10.21 -1.09 10.50
N ILE A 33 -11.19 -1.73 11.13
CA ILE A 33 -12.51 -1.94 10.56
C ILE A 33 -13.37 -0.75 10.96
N LEU A 34 -13.83 0.02 9.97
CA LEU A 34 -14.63 1.22 10.17
C LEU A 34 -16.12 0.93 10.24
N ASP A 35 -16.57 -0.14 9.59
CA ASP A 35 -17.98 -0.51 9.49
C ASP A 35 -18.14 -1.99 9.08
N GLN A 36 -19.32 -2.55 9.32
CA GLN A 36 -19.68 -3.92 8.93
C GLN A 36 -21.10 -3.92 8.35
N GLN A 37 -21.27 -4.54 7.18
CA GLN A 37 -22.58 -4.71 6.57
C GLN A 37 -22.83 -6.18 6.22
N VAL A 38 -24.06 -6.63 6.40
CA VAL A 38 -24.52 -7.95 5.95
C VAL A 38 -25.65 -7.75 4.95
N ARG A 39 -25.43 -8.20 3.72
CA ARG A 39 -26.43 -8.17 2.65
C ARG A 39 -27.09 -9.53 2.52
N LYS A 40 -28.39 -9.58 2.76
CA LYS A 40 -29.20 -10.78 2.53
C LYS A 40 -29.61 -10.83 1.07
N LEU A 41 -29.13 -11.84 0.35
CA LEU A 41 -29.58 -12.20 -0.98
C LEU A 41 -30.66 -13.29 -0.86
N ARG A 42 -31.34 -13.59 -1.97
CA ARG A 42 -32.42 -14.59 -2.02
C ARG A 42 -32.00 -15.97 -1.51
N THR A 43 -30.73 -16.34 -1.64
CA THR A 43 -30.20 -17.68 -1.32
C THR A 43 -29.10 -17.70 -0.28
N LYS A 44 -28.50 -16.55 0.06
CA LYS A 44 -27.35 -16.48 0.98
C LYS A 44 -27.21 -15.11 1.61
N GLU A 45 -26.52 -15.05 2.73
CA GLU A 45 -26.07 -13.79 3.34
C GLU A 45 -24.61 -13.55 2.97
N VAL A 46 -24.27 -12.31 2.64
CA VAL A 46 -22.91 -11.89 2.30
C VAL A 46 -22.50 -10.78 3.27
N ALA A 47 -21.50 -11.08 4.10
CA ALA A 47 -20.95 -10.14 5.06
C ALA A 47 -19.71 -9.45 4.50
N SER A 48 -19.62 -8.13 4.67
CA SER A 48 -18.51 -7.31 4.20
C SER A 48 -18.14 -6.29 5.26
N VAL A 49 -16.85 -6.04 5.42
CA VAL A 49 -16.31 -5.06 6.36
C VAL A 49 -15.64 -3.93 5.60
N LYS A 50 -15.82 -2.70 6.10
CA LYS A 50 -15.17 -1.51 5.57
C LYS A 50 -13.81 -1.39 6.26
N VAL A 51 -12.74 -1.59 5.50
CA VAL A 51 -11.38 -1.63 6.04
C VAL A 51 -10.66 -0.35 5.66
N LEU A 52 -10.06 0.30 6.66
CA LEU A 52 -9.09 1.36 6.45
C LEU A 52 -7.71 0.74 6.25
N TRP A 53 -7.09 1.02 5.11
CA TRP A 53 -5.74 0.62 4.76
C TRP A 53 -4.80 1.80 4.89
N ARG A 54 -3.60 1.56 5.43
CA ARG A 54 -2.51 2.52 5.43
C ARG A 54 -1.41 2.03 4.51
N ASN A 55 -1.13 2.87 3.52
CA ASN A 55 0.09 2.86 2.74
C ASN A 55 0.93 4.09 3.18
N LYS A 56 2.25 4.06 2.96
CA LYS A 56 3.27 5.03 3.42
C LYS A 56 2.76 6.46 3.59
N ASN A 57 2.07 6.99 2.57
CA ASN A 57 1.53 8.37 2.59
C ASN A 57 0.03 8.45 2.24
N ARG A 58 -0.69 7.33 2.15
CA ARG A 58 -2.08 7.32 1.70
C ARG A 58 -2.92 6.39 2.55
N GLU A 59 -4.08 6.90 2.94
CA GLU A 59 -5.14 6.11 3.56
C GLU A 59 -6.20 5.80 2.51
N GLU A 60 -6.57 4.53 2.41
CA GLU A 60 -7.57 4.03 1.48
C GLU A 60 -8.64 3.25 2.21
N VAL A 61 -9.86 3.29 1.71
CA VAL A 61 -11.00 2.62 2.35
C VAL A 61 -11.70 1.73 1.35
N THR A 62 -11.63 0.42 1.58
CA THR A 62 -12.24 -0.59 0.72
C THR A 62 -13.27 -1.42 1.48
N TRP A 63 -14.13 -2.12 0.74
CA TRP A 63 -15.04 -3.11 1.29
C TRP A 63 -14.50 -4.50 0.99
N GLU A 64 -14.18 -5.24 2.04
CA GLU A 64 -13.61 -6.58 1.94
C GLU A 64 -14.57 -7.64 2.47
N ALA A 65 -14.40 -8.87 1.98
CA ALA A 65 -15.14 -10.02 2.50
C ALA A 65 -14.74 -10.27 3.96
N GLU A 66 -15.74 -10.36 4.84
CA GLU A 66 -15.50 -10.49 6.26
C GLU A 66 -14.78 -11.79 6.64
N ASP A 67 -15.09 -12.90 5.97
CA ASP A 67 -14.48 -14.21 6.22
C ASP A 67 -12.97 -14.19 5.95
N GLY A 68 -12.55 -13.58 4.86
CA GLY A 68 -11.16 -13.40 4.46
C GLY A 68 -10.43 -12.49 5.44
N MET A 69 -11.06 -11.38 5.84
CA MET A 69 -10.49 -10.47 6.82
C MET A 69 -10.35 -11.13 8.20
N ARG A 70 -11.34 -11.90 8.66
CA ARG A 70 -11.26 -12.64 9.94
C ARG A 70 -10.16 -13.69 9.92
N SER A 71 -9.94 -14.34 8.77
CA SER A 71 -8.91 -15.37 8.63
C SER A 71 -7.50 -14.78 8.56
N LYS A 72 -7.30 -13.67 7.83
CA LYS A 72 -5.98 -13.03 7.65
C LYS A 72 -5.60 -12.07 8.77
N TYR A 73 -6.57 -11.33 9.29
CA TYR A 73 -6.36 -10.25 10.27
C TYR A 73 -7.35 -10.38 11.45
N PRO A 74 -7.32 -11.51 12.18
CA PRO A 74 -8.26 -11.75 13.28
C PRO A 74 -8.18 -10.68 14.37
N HIS A 75 -7.00 -10.10 14.60
CA HIS A 75 -6.76 -9.07 15.62
C HIS A 75 -7.61 -7.80 15.41
N LEU A 76 -8.00 -7.48 14.17
CA LEU A 76 -8.84 -6.31 13.88
C LEU A 76 -10.28 -6.46 14.38
N PHE A 77 -10.72 -7.69 14.64
CA PHE A 77 -12.05 -8.01 15.16
C PHE A 77 -12.09 -8.15 16.67
N HIS A 78 -10.93 -8.07 17.34
CA HIS A 78 -10.82 -8.15 18.79
C HIS A 78 -10.55 -6.75 19.35
N THR A 79 -11.55 -5.87 19.32
CA THR A 79 -11.47 -4.60 20.04
C THR A 79 -11.76 -4.89 21.52
N PRO A 80 -10.86 -4.58 22.47
CA PRO A 80 -11.23 -4.59 23.89
C PRO A 80 -12.22 -3.44 24.11
N GLY A 81 -13.39 -3.78 24.65
CA GLY A 81 -14.47 -2.84 24.97
C GLY A 81 -14.12 -1.89 26.10
#